data_AF-A0A3C1PIM9-F1
#
_entry.id   AF-A0A3C1PIM9-F1
#
_cell.length_a   1.000
_cell.length_b   1.000
_cell.length_c   1.000
_cell.angle_alpha   90.00
_cell.angle_beta   90.00
_cell.angle_gamma   90.00
#
_symmetry.space_group_name_H-M   'P 1'
#
loop_
_entity.id
_entity.type
_entity.pdbx_description
1 polymer ?
#
loop_
_entity_poly.entity_id
_entity_poly.type
_entity_poly.pdbx_seq_one_letter_code
_entity_poly.pdbx_strand_id
1 'polypeptide(L)'
;MNDSKISVRYAKAFYSLCEDQKILEAAKNDMTLFLEICQMPEIKWLLNSPVFTVTDKVNAIKAVLSNQVNAATLKLILFVIENKRDSYLP
;
A
#
# COMPACT_ATOMS: atom_id res chain seq x y z
N MET A 1 12.47 17.61 4.76
CA MET A 1 11.72 16.43 4.28
C MET A 1 10.35 16.87 3.84
N ASN A 2 9.98 16.58 2.59
CA ASN A 2 8.69 16.90 1.97
C ASN A 2 7.85 15.62 1.77
N ASP A 3 8.18 14.54 2.49
CA ASP A 3 7.60 13.20 2.34
C ASP A 3 6.08 13.24 2.42
N SER A 4 5.55 14.18 3.21
CA SER A 4 4.13 14.52 3.31
C SER A 4 3.48 14.83 1.96
N LYS A 5 4.16 15.51 1.01
CA LYS A 5 3.55 15.92 -0.27
C LYS A 5 3.30 14.75 -1.20
N ILE A 6 4.18 13.75 -1.20
CA ILE A 6 4.05 12.57 -2.07
C ILE A 6 2.93 11.70 -1.51
N SER A 7 2.99 11.34 -0.21
CA SER A 7 1.96 10.53 0.44
C SER A 7 0.58 11.19 0.38
N VAL A 8 0.48 12.51 0.58
CA VAL A 8 -0.80 13.24 0.47
C VAL A 8 -1.35 13.21 -0.97
N ARG A 9 -0.51 13.28 -2.01
CA ARG A 9 -0.97 13.20 -3.40
C ARG A 9 -1.58 11.83 -3.70
N TYR A 10 -0.90 10.76 -3.28
CA TYR A 10 -1.41 9.40 -3.43
C TYR A 10 -2.69 9.17 -2.64
N ALA A 11 -2.72 9.61 -1.37
CA ALA A 11 -3.89 9.50 -0.52
C ALA A 11 -5.10 10.23 -1.11
N LYS A 12 -4.92 11.45 -1.64
CA LYS A 12 -5.99 12.20 -2.30
C LYS A 12 -6.50 11.48 -3.56
N ALA A 13 -5.60 11.01 -4.42
CA ALA A 13 -5.99 10.28 -5.62
C ALA A 13 -6.75 8.98 -5.29
N PHE A 14 -6.30 8.26 -4.25
CA PHE A 14 -6.97 7.06 -3.76
C PHE A 14 -8.34 7.36 -3.18
N TYR A 15 -8.43 8.41 -2.35
CA TYR A 15 -9.68 8.85 -1.74
C TYR A 15 -10.72 9.19 -2.80
N SER A 16 -10.36 10.02 -3.80
CA SER A 16 -11.27 10.38 -4.90
C SER A 16 -11.73 9.15 -5.69
N LEU A 17 -10.82 8.20 -5.96
CA LEU A 17 -11.18 6.94 -6.62
C LEU A 17 -12.17 6.10 -5.79
N CYS A 18 -11.98 6.04 -4.47
CA CYS A 18 -12.87 5.29 -3.59
C CYS A 18 -14.24 5.97 -3.41
N GLU A 19 -14.27 7.30 -3.43
CA GLU A 19 -15.49 8.10 -3.40
C GLU A 19 -16.32 7.87 -4.67
N ASP A 20 -15.69 7.96 -5.85
CA ASP A 20 -16.34 7.70 -7.15
C ASP A 20 -16.92 6.28 -7.23
N GLN A 21 -16.21 5.30 -6.66
CA GLN A 21 -16.62 3.90 -6.62
C GLN A 21 -17.56 3.55 -5.45
N LYS A 22 -17.85 4.50 -4.54
CA LYS A 22 -18.66 4.30 -3.33
C LYS A 22 -18.15 3.17 -2.41
N ILE A 23 -16.84 2.97 -2.36
CA ILE A 23 -16.18 1.92 -1.56
C ILE A 23 -15.38 2.49 -0.37
N LEU A 24 -15.69 3.72 0.05
CA LEU A 24 -14.87 4.48 0.99
C LEU A 24 -14.70 3.79 2.36
N GLU A 25 -15.78 3.21 2.90
CA GLU A 25 -15.73 2.44 4.15
C GLU A 25 -14.87 1.17 4.01
N ALA A 26 -15.02 0.43 2.92
CA ALA A 26 -14.21 -0.76 2.66
C ALA A 26 -12.73 -0.39 2.52
N ALA A 27 -12.42 0.66 1.75
CA ALA A 27 -11.06 1.15 1.57
C ALA A 27 -10.42 1.62 2.90
N LYS A 28 -11.19 2.23 3.80
CA LYS A 28 -10.72 2.60 5.14
C LYS A 28 -10.37 1.37 5.97
N ASN A 29 -11.23 0.34 5.95
CA ASN A 29 -10.97 -0.92 6.66
C ASN A 29 -9.73 -1.62 6.10
N ASP A 30 -9.61 -1.69 4.77
CA ASP A 30 -8.46 -2.26 4.08
C ASP A 30 -7.15 -1.56 4.49
N MET A 31 -7.16 -0.22 4.56
CA MET A 31 -5.98 0.57 4.96
C MET A 31 -5.62 0.38 6.42
N THR A 32 -6.60 0.15 7.29
CA THR A 32 -6.38 -0.16 8.70
C THR A 32 -5.70 -1.52 8.84
N LEU A 33 -6.22 -2.53 8.14
CA LEU A 33 -5.65 -3.87 8.08
C LEU A 33 -4.23 -3.86 7.48
N PHE A 34 -4.00 -3.07 6.43
CA PHE A 34 -2.67 -2.89 5.86
C PHE A 34 -1.68 -2.30 6.87
N LEU A 35 -2.10 -1.33 7.68
CA LEU A 35 -1.27 -0.72 8.71
C LEU A 35 -0.89 -1.74 9.79
N GLU A 36 -1.81 -2.62 10.19
CA GLU A 36 -1.54 -3.73 11.11
C GLU A 36 -0.53 -4.73 10.53
N ILE A 37 -0.68 -5.09 9.25
CA ILE A 37 0.25 -5.98 8.54
C ILE A 37 1.66 -5.36 8.45
N CYS A 38 1.77 -4.05 8.20
CA CYS A 38 3.05 -3.35 8.18
C CYS A 38 3.78 -3.34 9.53
N GLN A 39 3.06 -3.52 10.65
CA GLN A 39 3.70 -3.66 11.96
C GLN A 39 4.41 -5.01 12.14
N MET A 40 4.10 -6.01 11.31
CA MET A 40 4.79 -7.30 11.35
C MET A 40 6.27 -7.12 10.98
N PRO A 41 7.22 -7.63 11.79
CA PRO A 41 8.65 -7.46 11.55
C PRO A 41 9.11 -7.92 10.16
N GLU A 42 8.50 -9.00 9.67
CA GLU A 42 8.77 -9.61 8.37
C GLU A 42 8.42 -8.67 7.21
N ILE A 43 7.24 -8.04 7.28
CA ILE A 43 6.77 -7.09 6.26
C ILE A 43 7.60 -5.81 6.32
N LYS A 44 7.88 -5.31 7.52
CA LYS A 44 8.74 -4.15 7.70
C LYS A 44 10.15 -4.38 7.16
N TRP A 45 10.69 -5.58 7.36
CA TRP A 45 12.00 -5.94 6.82
C TRP A 45 11.96 -6.09 5.29
N LEU A 46 10.92 -6.71 4.74
CA LEU A 46 10.71 -6.82 3.29
C LEU A 46 10.65 -5.44 2.61
N LEU A 47 9.87 -4.51 3.17
CA LEU A 47 9.70 -3.16 2.61
C LEU A 47 10.99 -2.34 2.70
N ASN A 48 11.71 -2.40 3.82
CA ASN A 48 12.93 -1.60 4.02
C ASN A 48 14.20 -2.23 3.44
N SER A 49 14.20 -3.52 3.15
CA SER A 49 15.39 -4.20 2.66
C SER A 49 15.66 -3.84 1.19
N PRO A 50 16.88 -3.38 0.85
CA PRO A 50 17.30 -3.11 -0.52
C PRO A 50 17.66 -4.39 -1.29
N VAL A 51 17.66 -5.55 -0.61
CA VAL A 51 18.04 -6.85 -1.19
C VAL A 51 16.92 -7.39 -2.10
N PHE A 52 15.66 -7.06 -1.81
CA PHE A 52 14.53 -7.54 -2.58
C PHE A 52 14.27 -6.67 -3.81
N THR A 53 14.05 -7.31 -4.96
CA THR A 53 13.63 -6.58 -6.15
C THR A 53 12.19 -6.09 -6.01
N VAL A 54 11.82 -5.09 -6.81
CA VAL A 54 10.44 -4.57 -6.85
C VAL A 54 9.44 -5.69 -7.13
N THR A 55 9.77 -6.60 -8.05
CA THR A 55 8.94 -7.75 -8.41
C THR A 55 8.72 -8.70 -7.23
N ASP A 56 9.78 -8.97 -6.46
CA ASP A 56 9.70 -9.85 -5.28
C ASP A 56 8.78 -9.23 -4.21
N LYS A 57 8.95 -7.93 -3.95
CA LYS A 57 8.10 -7.19 -3.01
C LYS A 57 6.64 -7.16 -3.45
N VAL A 58 6.38 -6.91 -4.74
CA VAL A 58 5.03 -6.94 -5.33
C VAL A 58 4.39 -8.31 -5.16
N ASN A 59 5.12 -9.39 -5.47
CA ASN A 59 4.60 -10.75 -5.35
C ASN A 59 4.28 -11.12 -3.90
N ALA A 60 5.16 -10.79 -2.96
CA ALA A 60 4.95 -11.04 -1.53
C ALA A 60 3.74 -10.26 -0.99
N ILE A 61 3.66 -8.95 -1.25
CA ILE A 61 2.54 -8.11 -0.83
C ILE A 61 1.23 -8.58 -1.46
N LYS A 62 1.25 -8.95 -2.74
CA LYS A 62 0.08 -9.50 -3.43
C LYS A 62 -0.36 -10.83 -2.81
N ALA A 63 0.56 -11.71 -2.44
CA ALA A 63 0.24 -12.97 -1.79
C ALA A 63 -0.44 -12.75 -0.42
N VAL A 64 0.01 -11.76 0.35
CA VAL A 64 -0.57 -11.44 1.67
C VAL A 64 -1.93 -10.74 1.55
N LEU A 65 -2.06 -9.76 0.65
CA LEU A 65 -3.22 -8.87 0.61
C LEU A 65 -4.31 -9.30 -0.37
N SER A 66 -4.03 -10.17 -1.35
CA SER A 66 -4.99 -10.50 -2.43
C SER A 66 -6.34 -11.01 -1.96
N ASN A 67 -6.41 -11.69 -0.81
CA ASN A 67 -7.65 -12.20 -0.23
C ASN A 67 -8.22 -11.34 0.90
N GLN A 68 -7.51 -10.28 1.32
CA GLN A 68 -7.88 -9.51 2.51
C GLN A 68 -8.36 -8.10 2.19
N VAL A 69 -8.02 -7.55 1.03
CA VAL A 69 -8.36 -6.17 0.65
C VAL A 69 -9.03 -6.09 -0.71
N ASN A 70 -9.73 -4.99 -0.95
CA ASN A 70 -10.34 -4.70 -2.23
C ASN A 70 -9.29 -4.47 -3.33
N ALA A 71 -9.68 -4.72 -4.58
CA ALA A 71 -8.83 -4.57 -5.76
C ALA A 71 -8.30 -3.13 -5.92
N ALA A 72 -9.08 -2.11 -5.53
CA ALA A 72 -8.63 -0.72 -5.55
C ALA A 72 -7.46 -0.48 -4.58
N THR A 73 -7.57 -0.96 -3.34
CA THR A 73 -6.54 -0.88 -2.31
C THR A 73 -5.28 -1.62 -2.72
N LEU A 74 -5.43 -2.86 -3.21
CA LEU A 74 -4.32 -3.65 -3.70
C LEU A 74 -3.58 -2.96 -4.85
N LYS A 75 -4.32 -2.41 -5.83
CA LYS A 75 -3.73 -1.65 -6.95
C LYS A 75 -2.93 -0.44 -6.46
N LEU A 76 -3.43 0.30 -5.47
CA LEU A 76 -2.70 1.43 -4.90
C LEU A 76 -1.36 0.98 -4.32
N ILE A 77 -1.38 -0.05 -3.47
CA ILE A 77 -0.19 -0.52 -2.75
C ILE A 77 0.85 -1.03 -3.75
N LEU A 78 0.43 -1.86 -4.72
CA LEU A 78 1.33 -2.34 -5.77
C LEU A 78 1.91 -1.18 -6.58
N PHE A 79 1.08 -0.19 -6.96
CA PHE A 79 1.55 0.97 -7.71
C PHE A 79 2.59 1.80 -6.93
N VAL A 80 2.46 1.92 -5.62
CA VAL A 80 3.45 2.62 -4.78
C VAL A 80 4.78 1.86 -4.76
N ILE A 81 4.74 0.53 -4.62
CA ILE A 81 5.93 -0.34 -4.61
C ILE A 81 6.62 -0.34 -5.99
N GLU A 82 5.85 -0.45 -7.07
CA GLU A 82 6.35 -0.41 -8.45
C GLU A 82 7.11 0.89 -8.75
N ASN A 83 6.65 2.00 -8.18
CA ASN A 83 7.30 3.30 -8.29
C ASN A 83 8.52 3.48 -7.36
N LYS A 84 8.96 2.43 -6.65
CA LYS A 84 10.03 2.49 -5.63
C LYS A 84 9.76 3.54 -4.55
N ARG A 85 8.49 3.70 -4.20
CA ARG A 85 7.99 4.60 -3.15
C ARG A 85 7.50 3.82 -1.93
N ASP A 86 7.96 2.58 -1.80
CA ASP A 86 7.76 1.70 -0.65
C ASP A 86 8.27 2.31 0.65
N SER A 87 9.28 3.20 0.61
CA SER A 87 9.74 3.96 1.77
C SER A 87 8.72 4.98 2.32
N TYR A 88 7.64 5.24 1.60
CA TYR A 88 6.55 6.12 2.03
C TYR A 88 5.33 5.35 2.53
N LEU A 89 5.39 4.01 2.55
CA LEU A 89 4.45 3.15 3.24
C LEU A 89 4.83 3.09 4.73
N PRO A 90 3.86 2.88 5.65
CA PRO A 90 4.08 2.93 7.10
C PRO A 90 5.11 1.91 7.62
#